data_AF-A0A5N6AJ78-F1
#
_entry.id   AF-A0A5N6AJ78-F1
#
_cell.length_a   1.000
_cell.length_b   1.000
_cell.length_c   1.000
_cell.angle_alpha   90.00
_cell.angle_beta   90.00
_cell.angle_gamma   90.00
#
_symmetry.space_group_name_H-M   'P 1'
#
loop_
_entity.id
_entity.type
_entity.pdbx_description
1 polymer ?
#
loop_
_entity_poly.entity_id
_entity_poly.type
_entity_poly.pdbx_seq_one_letter_code
_entity_poly.pdbx_strand_id
1 'polypeptide(L)'
;MALSQDRPAITYCSLEALRARGWTPLLVRSFLGEPDRTSPVELYLSDRVRETERLPEFVAALQLRRRRASAQREAQARRRAEGLAAIRAARLALPRLSEAELAERAVAHRNLWDAGRAARSWGHRPRAVTAAELTPAELAHWEVRWLLDRLAPHEELLNALPPGESRAEGRRLLTGRCWDAIAAAYPALRGECAARRAAAGEGDPVGGPR
;
A
#
# COMPACT_ATOMS: atom_id res chain seq x y z
N MET A 1 -52.17 -1.36 50.88
CA MET A 1 -52.09 -0.47 49.72
C MET A 1 -50.68 -0.55 49.16
N ALA A 2 -50.57 -1.10 47.96
CA ALA A 2 -49.32 -1.46 47.30
C ALA A 2 -48.64 -0.23 46.70
N LEU A 3 -47.38 0.04 47.06
CA LEU A 3 -46.46 0.86 46.28
C LEU A 3 -45.01 0.49 46.63
N SER A 4 -44.48 -0.52 45.97
CA SER A 4 -43.06 -0.51 45.61
C SER A 4 -42.96 -1.12 44.22
N GLN A 5 -43.22 -0.27 43.23
CA GLN A 5 -42.86 -0.58 41.86
C GLN A 5 -41.35 -0.67 41.82
N ASP A 6 -40.86 -1.88 41.62
CA ASP A 6 -39.47 -2.19 41.33
C ASP A 6 -39.10 -1.45 40.03
N ARG A 7 -38.56 -0.24 40.14
CA ARG A 7 -38.18 0.56 38.97
C ARG A 7 -37.02 -0.18 38.31
N PRO A 8 -37.15 -0.66 37.06
CA PRO A 8 -36.04 -1.29 36.38
C PRO A 8 -34.87 -0.30 36.33
N ALA A 9 -33.68 -0.78 36.71
CA ALA A 9 -32.46 0.04 36.68
C ALA A 9 -32.22 0.53 35.24
N ILE A 10 -32.32 1.85 35.05
CA ILE A 10 -32.11 2.46 33.73
C ILE A 10 -30.66 2.22 33.31
N THR A 11 -30.49 1.37 32.29
CA THR A 11 -29.17 1.01 31.75
C THR A 11 -28.93 1.77 30.45
N TYR A 12 -27.70 2.23 30.22
CA TYR A 12 -27.29 2.93 29.01
C TYR A 12 -26.19 2.18 28.26
N CYS A 13 -26.12 2.37 26.95
CA CYS A 13 -25.05 1.94 26.06
C CYS A 13 -24.30 3.16 25.53
N SER A 14 -22.97 3.13 25.56
CA SER A 14 -22.13 4.10 24.84
C SER A 14 -22.05 3.77 23.35
N LEU A 15 -21.62 4.73 22.53
CA LEU A 15 -21.31 4.48 21.11
C LEU A 15 -20.29 3.35 20.90
N GLU A 16 -19.34 3.18 21.82
CA GLU A 16 -18.37 2.10 21.76
C GLU A 16 -19.03 0.72 21.96
N ALA A 17 -19.91 0.61 22.98
CA ALA A 17 -20.69 -0.60 23.21
C ALA A 17 -21.62 -0.93 22.03
N LEU A 18 -22.21 0.10 21.41
CA LEU A 18 -23.00 -0.05 20.17
C LEU A 18 -22.12 -0.54 19.01
N ARG A 19 -20.93 0.04 18.81
CA ARG A 19 -19.99 -0.41 17.76
C ARG A 19 -19.60 -1.87 17.91
N ALA A 20 -19.33 -2.33 19.14
CA ALA A 20 -19.05 -3.74 19.42
C ALA A 20 -20.19 -4.69 19.01
N ARG A 21 -21.44 -4.20 19.03
CA ARG A 21 -22.65 -4.91 18.59
C ARG A 21 -22.92 -4.78 17.08
N GLY A 22 -22.06 -4.08 16.33
CA GLY A 22 -22.18 -3.88 14.89
C GLY A 22 -22.95 -2.63 14.47
N TRP A 23 -23.30 -1.76 15.42
CA TRP A 23 -23.86 -0.45 15.10
C TRP A 23 -22.82 0.42 14.40
N THR A 24 -23.29 1.21 13.44
CA THR A 24 -22.47 2.23 12.78
C THR A 24 -23.14 3.58 12.92
N PRO A 25 -22.40 4.70 12.73
CA PRO A 25 -22.99 6.03 12.82
C PRO A 25 -24.24 6.21 11.94
N LEU A 26 -24.29 5.55 10.77
CA LEU A 26 -25.47 5.54 9.92
C LEU A 26 -26.66 4.83 10.59
N LEU A 27 -26.45 3.63 11.15
CA LEU A 27 -27.52 2.88 11.83
C LEU A 27 -28.02 3.60 13.08
N VAL A 28 -27.11 4.22 13.85
CA VAL A 28 -27.47 5.03 15.02
C VAL A 28 -28.38 6.18 14.58
N ARG A 29 -27.97 6.97 13.58
CA ARG A 29 -28.80 8.07 13.07
C ARG A 29 -30.14 7.60 12.49
N SER A 30 -30.17 6.48 11.78
CA SER A 30 -31.36 5.98 11.09
C SER A 30 -32.39 5.33 12.03
N PHE A 31 -31.97 4.76 13.15
CA PHE A 31 -32.86 3.97 14.01
C PHE A 31 -32.94 4.42 15.46
N LEU A 32 -31.88 5.02 16.03
CA LEU A 32 -31.88 5.54 17.41
C LEU A 32 -32.06 7.06 17.47
N GLY A 33 -31.62 7.77 16.42
CA GLY A 33 -31.66 9.23 16.38
C GLY A 33 -30.72 9.84 17.42
N GLU A 34 -31.22 10.85 18.13
CA GLU A 34 -30.45 11.56 19.15
C GLU A 34 -30.18 10.69 20.40
N PRO A 35 -29.02 10.87 21.04
CA PRO A 35 -28.68 10.20 22.30
C PRO A 35 -29.58 10.68 23.43
N ASP A 36 -29.82 9.80 24.41
CA ASP A 36 -30.63 10.10 25.60
C ASP A 36 -29.84 10.96 26.61
N ARG A 37 -28.51 10.91 26.57
CA ARG A 37 -27.62 11.82 27.29
C ARG A 37 -26.41 12.18 26.44
N THR A 38 -25.98 13.42 26.53
CA THR A 38 -24.91 13.99 25.68
C THR A 38 -23.63 14.36 26.43
N SER A 39 -23.59 14.25 27.77
CA SER A 39 -22.42 14.65 28.57
C SER A 39 -22.17 13.66 29.73
N PRO A 40 -20.92 13.22 29.97
CA PRO A 40 -19.68 13.54 29.22
C PRO A 40 -19.50 12.73 27.93
N VAL A 41 -20.35 11.74 27.67
CA VAL A 41 -20.36 10.92 26.45
C VAL A 41 -21.79 10.70 25.98
N GLU A 42 -21.98 10.44 24.69
CA GLU A 42 -23.28 10.06 24.14
C GLU A 42 -23.73 8.68 24.66
N LEU A 43 -24.89 8.65 25.30
CA LEU A 43 -25.48 7.46 25.89
C LEU A 43 -26.87 7.21 25.33
N TYR A 44 -27.14 5.95 25.01
CA TYR A 44 -28.40 5.47 24.45
C TYR A 44 -29.03 4.49 25.43
N LEU A 45 -30.32 4.62 25.73
CA LEU A 45 -31.06 3.72 26.60
C LEU A 45 -30.97 2.29 26.07
N SER A 46 -30.50 1.37 26.91
CA SER A 46 -30.26 -0.02 26.53
C SER A 46 -31.53 -0.73 26.07
N ASP A 47 -32.68 -0.37 26.62
CA ASP A 47 -33.96 -0.98 26.23
C ASP A 47 -34.40 -0.50 24.84
N ARG A 48 -34.27 0.80 24.54
CA ARG A 48 -34.48 1.35 23.18
C ARG A 48 -33.59 0.66 22.16
N VAL A 49 -32.32 0.44 22.50
CA VAL A 49 -31.37 -0.29 21.64
C VAL A 49 -31.83 -1.74 21.42
N ARG A 50 -32.24 -2.46 22.47
CA ARG A 50 -32.72 -3.85 22.37
C ARG A 50 -34.00 -3.98 21.56
N GLU A 51 -34.94 -3.05 21.74
CA GLU A 51 -36.18 -2.99 20.96
C GLU A 51 -35.87 -2.77 19.48
N THR A 52 -34.98 -1.82 19.19
CA THR A 52 -34.53 -1.52 17.83
C THR A 52 -33.83 -2.71 17.18
N GLU A 53 -32.99 -3.44 17.91
CA GLU A 53 -32.31 -4.64 17.40
C GLU A 53 -33.27 -5.78 17.05
N ARG A 54 -34.49 -5.77 17.60
CA ARG A 54 -35.54 -6.74 17.27
C ARG A 54 -36.37 -6.32 16.05
N LEU A 55 -36.26 -5.08 15.59
CA LEU A 55 -36.99 -4.61 14.42
C LEU A 55 -36.50 -5.35 13.15
N PRO A 56 -37.41 -5.92 12.34
CA PRO A 56 -37.03 -6.60 11.10
C PRO A 56 -36.19 -5.73 10.17
N GLU A 57 -36.49 -4.44 10.09
CA GLU A 57 -35.80 -3.46 9.25
C GLU A 57 -34.35 -3.24 9.70
N PHE A 58 -34.12 -3.20 11.02
CA PHE A 58 -32.77 -3.09 11.58
C PHE A 58 -31.96 -4.35 11.29
N VAL A 59 -32.55 -5.54 11.51
CA VAL A 59 -31.91 -6.82 11.21
C VAL A 59 -31.55 -6.90 9.73
N ALA A 60 -32.47 -6.53 8.83
CA ALA A 60 -32.24 -6.49 7.39
C ALA A 60 -31.12 -5.52 7.01
N ALA A 61 -31.09 -4.31 7.58
CA ALA A 61 -30.05 -3.32 7.33
C ALA A 61 -28.66 -3.81 7.78
N LEU A 62 -28.57 -4.42 8.96
CA LEU A 62 -27.33 -4.99 9.48
C LEU A 62 -26.82 -6.13 8.58
N GLN A 63 -27.72 -7.04 8.16
CA GLN A 63 -27.38 -8.15 7.27
C GLN A 63 -26.93 -7.67 5.89
N LEU A 64 -27.61 -6.69 5.31
CA LEU A 64 -27.22 -6.09 4.04
C LEU A 64 -25.81 -5.48 4.10
N ARG A 65 -25.49 -4.75 5.18
CA ARG A 65 -24.13 -4.21 5.39
C ARG A 65 -23.09 -5.31 5.51
N ARG A 66 -23.38 -6.38 6.27
CA ARG A 66 -22.47 -7.54 6.39
C ARG A 66 -22.21 -8.20 5.04
N ARG A 67 -23.26 -8.41 4.24
CA ARG A 67 -23.15 -8.95 2.87
C ARG A 67 -22.32 -8.05 1.97
N ARG A 68 -22.58 -6.74 1.97
CA ARG A 68 -21.79 -5.76 1.20
C ARG A 68 -20.32 -5.73 1.62
N ALA A 69 -20.05 -5.78 2.93
CA ALA A 69 -18.70 -5.83 3.45
C ALA A 69 -17.97 -7.14 3.05
N SER A 70 -18.66 -8.28 3.08
CA SER A 70 -18.10 -9.54 2.56
C SER A 70 -17.78 -9.45 1.08
N ALA A 71 -18.75 -9.03 0.27
CA ALA A 71 -18.59 -8.90 -1.17
C ALA A 71 -17.45 -7.93 -1.54
N GLN A 72 -17.30 -6.81 -0.82
CA GLN A 72 -16.17 -5.90 -1.00
C GLN A 72 -14.84 -6.56 -0.65
N ARG A 73 -14.75 -7.28 0.48
CA ARG A 73 -13.51 -7.98 0.87
C ARG A 73 -13.13 -9.04 -0.15
N GLU A 74 -14.09 -9.82 -0.62
CA GLU A 74 -13.89 -10.83 -1.66
C GLU A 74 -13.44 -10.18 -2.98
N ALA A 75 -14.07 -9.08 -3.41
CA ALA A 75 -13.67 -8.36 -4.60
C ALA A 75 -12.25 -7.79 -4.49
N GLN A 76 -11.87 -7.23 -3.34
CA GLN A 76 -10.51 -6.74 -3.11
C GLN A 76 -9.50 -7.89 -3.10
N ALA A 77 -9.83 -9.03 -2.48
CA ALA A 77 -8.97 -10.21 -2.48
C ALA A 77 -8.74 -10.76 -3.90
N ARG A 78 -9.80 -10.82 -4.72
CA ARG A 78 -9.69 -11.21 -6.14
C ARG A 78 -8.79 -10.26 -6.92
N ARG A 79 -9.03 -8.94 -6.83
CA ARG A 79 -8.20 -7.93 -7.50
C ARG A 79 -6.73 -7.98 -7.06
N ARG A 80 -6.47 -8.21 -5.77
CA ARG A 80 -5.11 -8.43 -5.27
C ARG A 80 -4.48 -9.67 -5.93
N ALA A 81 -5.19 -10.80 -5.93
CA ALA A 81 -4.69 -12.04 -6.51
C ALA A 81 -4.38 -11.89 -8.01
N GLU A 82 -5.29 -11.28 -8.77
CA GLU A 82 -5.14 -10.99 -10.20
C GLU A 82 -3.96 -10.05 -10.47
N GLY A 83 -3.85 -8.95 -9.72
CA GLY A 83 -2.74 -8.00 -9.87
C GLY A 83 -1.38 -8.63 -9.56
N LEU A 84 -1.28 -9.44 -8.51
CA LEU A 84 -0.04 -10.16 -8.19
C LEU A 84 0.28 -11.21 -9.25
N ALA A 85 -0.73 -11.91 -9.80
CA ALA A 85 -0.54 -12.84 -10.90
C ALA A 85 -0.03 -12.14 -12.17
N ALA A 86 -0.60 -10.97 -12.51
CA ALA A 86 -0.14 -10.15 -13.63
C ALA A 86 1.31 -9.71 -13.45
N ILE A 87 1.70 -9.28 -12.24
CA ILE A 87 3.10 -8.95 -11.93
C ILE A 87 4.00 -10.17 -12.10
N ARG A 88 3.60 -11.37 -11.68
CA ARG A 88 4.42 -12.59 -11.86
C ARG A 88 4.56 -13.00 -13.33
N ALA A 89 3.49 -12.86 -14.11
CA ALA A 89 3.45 -13.27 -15.51
C ALA A 89 4.10 -12.25 -16.46
N ALA A 90 4.21 -10.98 -16.05
CA ALA A 90 4.77 -9.93 -16.89
C ALA A 90 6.19 -10.27 -17.34
N ARG A 91 6.43 -10.22 -18.65
CA ARG A 91 7.74 -10.43 -19.25
C ARG A 91 8.58 -9.16 -19.11
N LEU A 92 9.59 -9.20 -18.26
CA LEU A 92 10.55 -8.12 -18.09
C LEU A 92 11.58 -8.19 -19.22
N ALA A 93 11.37 -7.40 -20.27
CA ALA A 93 12.28 -7.33 -21.41
C ALA A 93 13.41 -6.33 -21.15
N LEU A 94 14.64 -6.84 -21.07
CA LEU A 94 15.84 -6.02 -21.03
C LEU A 94 16.47 -5.95 -22.44
N PRO A 95 17.10 -4.83 -22.80
CA PRO A 95 17.90 -4.76 -24.01
C PRO A 95 19.06 -5.77 -23.91
N ARG A 96 19.52 -6.29 -25.04
CA ARG A 96 20.72 -7.14 -25.14
C ARG A 96 21.88 -6.27 -25.60
N LEU A 97 22.78 -5.94 -24.68
CA LEU A 97 23.94 -5.09 -24.93
C LEU A 97 25.21 -5.84 -24.56
N SER A 98 26.31 -5.51 -25.23
CA SER A 98 27.64 -5.85 -24.72
C SER A 98 27.95 -5.07 -23.44
N GLU A 99 28.94 -5.53 -22.69
CA GLU A 99 29.37 -4.86 -21.45
C GLU A 99 29.83 -3.41 -21.71
N ALA A 100 30.59 -3.18 -22.79
CA ALA A 100 31.06 -1.84 -23.15
C ALA A 100 29.89 -0.89 -23.48
N GLU A 101 28.92 -1.37 -24.28
CA GLU A 101 27.73 -0.62 -24.63
C GLU A 101 26.81 -0.32 -23.44
N LEU A 102 26.75 -1.24 -22.46
CA LEU A 102 26.00 -1.03 -21.24
C LEU A 102 26.66 0.04 -20.38
N ALA A 103 27.99 -0.04 -20.19
CA ALA A 103 28.77 0.94 -19.44
C ALA A 103 28.65 2.34 -20.05
N GLU A 104 28.76 2.47 -21.37
CA GLU A 104 28.59 3.75 -22.07
C GLU A 104 27.19 4.34 -21.83
N ARG A 105 26.13 3.55 -21.98
CA ARG A 105 24.75 4.00 -21.73
C ARG A 105 24.51 4.38 -20.28
N ALA A 106 25.07 3.62 -19.35
CA ALA A 106 24.97 3.88 -17.91
C ALA A 106 25.64 5.21 -17.54
N VAL A 107 26.83 5.47 -18.07
CA VAL A 107 27.58 6.71 -17.86
C VAL A 107 26.88 7.90 -18.50
N ALA A 108 26.39 7.76 -19.74
CA ALA A 108 25.61 8.82 -20.39
C ALA A 108 24.37 9.16 -19.56
N HIS A 109 23.67 8.15 -19.03
CA HIS A 109 22.53 8.32 -18.15
C HIS A 109 22.89 9.00 -16.81
N ARG A 110 24.00 8.60 -16.17
CA ARG A 110 24.55 9.30 -14.99
C ARG A 110 24.76 10.78 -15.29
N ASN A 111 25.45 11.09 -16.38
CA ASN A 111 25.82 12.45 -16.73
C ASN A 111 24.58 13.30 -17.03
N LEU A 112 23.57 12.73 -17.69
CA LEU A 112 22.26 13.37 -17.87
C LEU A 112 21.57 13.63 -16.53
N TRP A 113 21.59 12.65 -15.63
CA TRP A 113 20.99 12.80 -14.31
C TRP A 113 21.70 13.87 -13.48
N ASP A 114 23.02 13.94 -13.56
CA ASP A 114 23.86 14.95 -12.91
C ASP A 114 23.62 16.36 -13.46
N ALA A 115 23.54 16.51 -14.77
CA ALA A 115 23.12 17.75 -15.43
C ALA A 115 21.70 18.17 -15.01
N GLY A 116 20.77 17.22 -14.94
CA GLY A 116 19.41 17.45 -14.46
C GLY A 116 19.33 17.84 -12.97
N ARG A 117 20.32 17.47 -12.14
CA ARG A 117 20.44 17.98 -10.77
C ARG A 117 20.90 19.44 -10.73
N ALA A 118 21.79 19.85 -11.63
CA ALA A 118 22.26 21.23 -11.73
C ALA A 118 21.10 22.22 -11.98
N ALA A 119 20.12 21.81 -12.78
CA ALA A 119 18.92 22.60 -13.04
C ALA A 119 18.00 22.76 -11.81
N ARG A 120 18.10 21.86 -10.81
CA ARG A 120 17.21 21.80 -9.64
C ARG A 120 17.87 22.23 -8.34
N SER A 121 19.21 22.29 -8.30
CA SER A 121 19.99 22.60 -7.11
C SER A 121 20.93 23.74 -7.38
N TRP A 122 20.71 24.86 -6.71
CA TRP A 122 21.59 26.01 -6.80
C TRP A 122 23.00 25.65 -6.31
N GLY A 123 24.02 26.02 -7.09
CA GLY A 123 25.42 25.73 -6.77
C GLY A 123 25.94 24.35 -7.20
N HIS A 124 25.09 23.42 -7.68
CA HIS A 124 25.58 22.15 -8.23
C HIS A 124 26.17 22.36 -9.62
N ARG A 125 27.45 22.03 -9.79
CA ARG A 125 28.13 22.07 -11.09
C ARG A 125 28.22 20.66 -11.65
N PRO A 126 27.58 20.37 -12.78
CA PRO A 126 27.60 19.02 -13.32
C PRO A 126 29.00 18.67 -13.79
N ARG A 127 29.41 17.43 -13.53
CA ARG A 127 30.68 16.88 -14.01
C ARG A 127 30.40 15.63 -14.83
N ALA A 128 30.59 15.75 -16.15
CA ALA A 128 30.65 14.61 -17.03
C ALA A 128 31.85 13.74 -16.64
N VAL A 129 31.62 12.43 -16.56
CA VAL A 129 32.66 11.42 -16.38
C VAL A 129 32.56 10.41 -17.51
N THR A 130 33.66 9.69 -17.72
CA THR A 130 33.75 8.53 -18.61
C THR A 130 33.69 7.23 -17.81
N ALA A 131 33.48 6.09 -18.49
CA ALA A 131 33.46 4.79 -17.83
C ALA A 131 34.79 4.45 -17.14
N ALA A 132 35.93 4.89 -17.73
CA ALA A 132 37.26 4.65 -17.18
C ALA A 132 37.55 5.44 -15.88
N GLU A 133 36.80 6.51 -15.61
CA GLU A 133 36.95 7.31 -14.39
C GLU A 133 36.15 6.76 -13.20
N LEU A 134 35.19 5.85 -13.45
CA LEU A 134 34.37 5.26 -12.40
C LEU A 134 35.06 4.03 -11.80
N THR A 135 34.94 3.88 -10.49
CA THR A 135 35.29 2.59 -9.87
C THR A 135 34.34 1.49 -10.37
N PRO A 136 34.77 0.21 -10.37
CA PRO A 136 33.90 -0.89 -10.80
C PRO A 136 32.56 -0.94 -10.06
N ALA A 137 32.53 -0.61 -8.75
CA ALA A 137 31.32 -0.56 -7.95
C ALA A 137 30.37 0.59 -8.38
N GLU A 138 30.91 1.78 -8.64
CA GLU A 138 30.12 2.91 -9.14
C GLU A 138 29.56 2.64 -10.53
N LEU A 139 30.34 2.01 -11.40
CA LEU A 139 29.88 1.63 -12.73
C LEU A 139 28.71 0.64 -12.63
N ALA A 140 28.87 -0.46 -11.89
CA ALA A 140 27.82 -1.45 -11.67
C ALA A 140 26.53 -0.81 -11.09
N HIS A 141 26.69 0.14 -10.16
CA HIS A 141 25.56 0.90 -9.62
C HIS A 141 24.77 1.64 -10.71
N TRP A 142 25.47 2.35 -11.60
CA TRP A 142 24.84 3.10 -12.67
C TRP A 142 24.27 2.22 -13.78
N GLU A 143 24.91 1.08 -14.08
CA GLU A 143 24.41 0.07 -15.01
C GLU A 143 23.09 -0.52 -14.53
N VAL A 144 23.02 -0.98 -13.28
CA VAL A 144 21.78 -1.47 -12.68
C VAL A 144 20.72 -0.38 -12.67
N ARG A 145 21.08 0.86 -12.32
CA ARG A 145 20.11 1.98 -12.30
C ARG A 145 19.56 2.30 -13.69
N TRP A 146 20.40 2.27 -14.72
CA TRP A 146 19.95 2.45 -16.09
C TRP A 146 19.02 1.33 -16.56
N LEU A 147 19.34 0.07 -16.25
CA LEU A 147 18.47 -1.07 -16.57
C LEU A 147 17.12 -1.00 -15.83
N LEU A 148 17.11 -0.57 -14.57
CA LEU A 148 15.87 -0.33 -13.82
C LEU A 148 15.02 0.76 -14.46
N ASP A 149 15.62 1.83 -14.97
CA ASP A 149 14.90 2.87 -15.71
C ASP A 149 14.23 2.32 -16.99
N ARG A 150 14.87 1.36 -17.67
CA ARG A 150 14.24 0.64 -18.80
C ARG A 150 13.05 -0.23 -18.39
N LEU A 151 13.03 -0.68 -17.14
CA LEU A 151 11.93 -1.48 -16.59
C LEU A 151 10.84 -0.64 -15.93
N ALA A 152 11.06 0.67 -15.72
CA ALA A 152 10.11 1.59 -15.08
C ALA A 152 8.68 1.55 -15.65
N PRO A 153 8.43 1.36 -16.96
CA PRO A 153 7.07 1.22 -17.47
C PRO A 153 6.25 0.08 -16.84
N HIS A 154 6.90 -0.94 -16.28
CA HIS A 154 6.22 -2.04 -15.60
C HIS A 154 5.63 -1.63 -14.23
N GLU A 155 5.98 -0.45 -13.70
CA GLU A 155 5.35 0.08 -12.48
C GLU A 155 3.84 0.32 -12.66
N GLU A 156 3.37 0.48 -13.90
CA GLU A 156 1.94 0.56 -14.22
C GLU A 156 1.16 -0.68 -13.79
N LEU A 157 1.81 -1.85 -13.67
CA LEU A 157 1.17 -3.06 -13.16
C LEU A 157 0.69 -2.90 -11.70
N LEU A 158 1.28 -1.98 -10.94
CA LEU A 158 0.86 -1.68 -9.57
C LEU A 158 -0.50 -1.00 -9.51
N ASN A 159 -0.95 -0.36 -10.60
CA ASN A 159 -2.25 0.30 -10.66
C ASN A 159 -3.42 -0.70 -10.67
N ALA A 160 -3.17 -1.95 -11.09
CA ALA A 160 -4.15 -3.03 -11.02
C ALA A 160 -4.46 -3.47 -9.58
N LEU A 161 -3.52 -3.26 -8.66
CA LEU A 161 -3.65 -3.66 -7.26
C LEU A 161 -4.51 -2.67 -6.46
N PRO A 162 -5.27 -3.17 -5.46
CA PRO A 162 -5.88 -2.32 -4.44
C PRO A 162 -4.83 -1.44 -3.74
N PRO A 163 -5.19 -0.21 -3.31
CA PRO A 163 -4.25 0.68 -2.62
C PRO A 163 -3.81 0.13 -1.26
N GLY A 164 -2.80 0.78 -0.66
CA GLY A 164 -2.26 0.39 0.64
C GLY A 164 -1.35 -0.84 0.53
N GLU A 165 -1.51 -1.78 1.46
CA GLU A 165 -0.60 -2.92 1.61
C GLU A 165 -0.48 -3.77 0.34
N SER A 166 -1.56 -3.93 -0.42
CA SER A 166 -1.51 -4.70 -1.68
C SER A 166 -0.55 -4.09 -2.70
N ARG A 167 -0.49 -2.75 -2.82
CA ARG A 167 0.49 -2.07 -3.67
C ARG A 167 1.91 -2.14 -3.12
N ALA A 168 2.08 -2.07 -1.80
CA ALA A 168 3.40 -2.22 -1.17
C ALA A 168 3.98 -3.62 -1.43
N GLU A 169 3.16 -4.66 -1.26
CA GLU A 169 3.51 -6.03 -1.60
C GLU A 169 3.84 -6.19 -3.09
N GLY A 170 2.99 -5.66 -3.97
CA GLY A 170 3.23 -5.68 -5.41
C GLY A 170 4.54 -5.00 -5.80
N ARG A 171 4.87 -3.86 -5.17
CA ARG A 171 6.13 -3.14 -5.39
C ARG A 171 7.33 -3.98 -4.98
N ARG A 172 7.32 -4.57 -3.78
CA ARG A 172 8.39 -5.49 -3.31
C ARG A 172 8.59 -6.65 -4.29
N LEU A 173 7.49 -7.26 -4.74
CA LEU A 173 7.52 -8.35 -5.73
C LEU A 173 8.12 -7.89 -7.07
N LEU A 174 7.64 -6.77 -7.63
CA LEU A 174 8.10 -6.25 -8.91
C LEU A 174 9.59 -5.88 -8.86
N THR A 175 10.02 -5.16 -7.82
CA THR A 175 11.42 -4.78 -7.62
C THR A 175 12.33 -6.00 -7.54
N GLY A 176 11.93 -7.03 -6.79
CA GLY A 176 12.65 -8.31 -6.74
C GLY A 176 12.81 -8.94 -8.12
N ARG A 177 11.71 -9.05 -8.87
CA ARG A 177 11.73 -9.60 -10.24
C ARG A 177 12.61 -8.78 -11.18
N CYS A 178 12.64 -7.46 -11.06
CA CYS A 178 13.52 -6.60 -11.86
C CYS A 178 15.00 -6.93 -11.59
N TRP A 179 15.41 -7.08 -10.33
CA TRP A 179 16.77 -7.49 -10.01
C TRP A 179 17.10 -8.90 -10.50
N ASP A 180 16.16 -9.84 -10.40
CA ASP A 180 16.35 -11.21 -10.90
C ASP A 180 16.51 -11.22 -12.44
N ALA A 181 15.71 -10.42 -13.14
CA ALA A 181 15.82 -10.28 -14.60
C ALA A 181 17.17 -9.66 -15.01
N ILE A 182 17.64 -8.64 -14.30
CA ILE A 182 18.95 -8.01 -14.54
C ILE A 182 20.08 -9.00 -14.28
N ALA A 183 20.08 -9.67 -13.14
CA ALA A 183 21.07 -10.67 -12.75
C ALA A 183 21.14 -11.89 -13.69
N ALA A 184 20.02 -12.22 -14.33
CA ALA A 184 19.94 -13.27 -15.34
C ALA A 184 20.48 -12.80 -16.70
N ALA A 185 20.13 -11.59 -17.13
CA ALA A 185 20.58 -11.04 -18.42
C ALA A 185 22.05 -10.58 -18.41
N TYR A 186 22.54 -10.10 -17.26
CA TYR A 186 23.87 -9.53 -17.07
C TYR A 186 24.53 -10.16 -15.83
N PRO A 187 25.17 -11.33 -15.95
CA PRO A 187 25.73 -12.07 -14.82
C PRO A 187 26.75 -11.30 -13.97
N ALA A 188 27.50 -10.37 -14.58
CA ALA A 188 28.47 -9.52 -13.88
C ALA A 188 27.81 -8.62 -12.80
N LEU A 189 26.52 -8.30 -12.96
CA LEU A 189 25.78 -7.41 -12.05
C LEU A 189 25.11 -8.13 -10.87
N ARG A 190 25.26 -9.47 -10.75
CA ARG A 190 24.65 -10.26 -9.67
C ARG A 190 24.99 -9.74 -8.28
N GLY A 191 26.24 -9.35 -8.06
CA GLY A 191 26.70 -8.82 -6.77
C GLY A 191 25.97 -7.54 -6.37
N GLU A 192 25.88 -6.57 -7.28
CA GLU A 192 25.16 -5.31 -7.05
C GLU A 192 23.66 -5.54 -6.87
N CYS A 193 23.04 -6.43 -7.66
CA CYS A 193 21.64 -6.79 -7.48
C CYS A 193 21.36 -7.43 -6.09
N ALA A 194 22.27 -8.29 -5.62
CA ALA A 194 22.16 -8.92 -4.30
C ALA A 194 22.32 -7.89 -3.17
N ALA A 195 23.30 -6.98 -3.28
CA ALA A 195 23.53 -5.91 -2.31
C ALA A 195 22.31 -4.99 -2.17
N ARG A 196 21.68 -4.60 -3.29
CA ARG A 196 20.45 -3.79 -3.26
C ARG A 196 19.27 -4.53 -2.65
N ARG A 197 19.17 -5.84 -2.87
CA ARG A 197 18.13 -6.66 -2.26
C ARG A 197 18.30 -6.74 -0.74
N ALA A 198 19.52 -6.89 -0.26
CA ALA A 198 19.83 -6.88 1.17
C ALA A 198 19.48 -5.52 1.79
N ALA A 199 19.95 -4.42 1.20
CA ALA A 199 19.65 -3.07 1.67
C ALA A 199 18.13 -2.75 1.69
N ALA A 200 17.38 -3.25 0.71
CA ALA A 200 15.92 -3.07 0.68
C ALA A 200 15.17 -3.94 1.70
N GLY A 201 15.75 -5.06 2.13
CA GLY A 201 15.22 -5.90 3.21
C GLY A 201 15.51 -5.34 4.60
N GLU A 202 16.63 -4.62 4.75
CA GLU A 202 17.02 -3.93 6.00
C GLU A 202 16.28 -2.60 6.19
N GLY A 203 15.83 -1.97 5.09
CA GLY A 203 15.13 -0.69 5.09
C GLY A 203 13.64 -0.70 5.43
N ASP A 204 13.08 -1.81 5.94
CA ASP A 204 11.70 -1.84 6.46
C ASP A 204 11.71 -2.12 7.98
N PRO A 205 11.80 -1.05 8.78
CA PRO A 205 10.80 -0.89 9.82
C PRO A 205 10.18 0.52 9.75
N VAL A 206 8.88 0.57 9.49
CA VAL A 206 7.97 1.62 9.97
C VAL A 206 8.30 3.05 9.50
N GLY A 207 7.62 3.46 8.42
CA GLY A 207 7.08 4.82 8.28
C GLY A 207 8.04 5.90 7.76
N GLY A 208 7.67 6.52 6.63
CA GLY A 208 8.22 7.82 6.25
C GLY A 208 7.84 8.24 4.83
N PRO A 209 7.57 9.53 4.55
CA PRO A 209 6.66 9.95 3.49
C PRO A 209 7.34 10.29 2.15
N ARG A 210 6.53 10.11 1.10
CA ARG A 210 6.45 10.77 -0.23
C ARG A 210 7.73 11.27 -0.91
#